data_AF-A0A4D7K4B3-F1
#
_entry.id   AF-A0A4D7K4B3-F1
#
_cell.length_a   1.000
_cell.length_b   1.000
_cell.length_c   1.000
_cell.angle_alpha   90.00
_cell.angle_beta   90.00
_cell.angle_gamma   90.00
#
_symmetry.space_group_name_H-M   'P 1'
#
loop_
_entity.id
_entity.type
_entity.pdbx_description
1 polymer ?
#
loop_
_entity_poly.entity_id
_entity_poly.type
_entity_poly.pdbx_seq_one_letter_code
_entity_poly.pdbx_strand_id
1 'polypeptide(L)' 'MFLTEFQVRNIFIGYVILFVISAALILYNKNWTFKSKLLRLIILFFLPVIGFIIIATEFLIDKISYHLLKMKGIHR' A
#
# COMPACT_ATOMS: atom_id res chain seq x y z
N MET A 1 -3.03 18.07 9.15
CA MET A 1 -1.58 18.31 9.04
C MET A 1 -1.08 17.42 7.91
N PHE A 2 -0.60 17.99 6.79
CA PHE A 2 -0.09 17.20 5.68
C PHE A 2 1.26 16.58 6.05
N LEU A 3 1.49 15.31 5.68
CA LEU A 3 2.79 14.67 5.83
C LEU A 3 3.81 15.40 4.95
N THR A 4 4.98 15.72 5.51
CA THR A 4 6.06 16.32 4.73
C THR A 4 6.72 15.28 3.83
N GLU A 5 7.34 15.71 2.72
CA GLU A 5 8.07 14.80 1.82
C GLU A 5 9.12 13.96 2.57
N PHE A 6 9.77 14.55 3.58
CA PHE A 6 10.71 13.86 4.46
C PHE A 6 10.03 12.73 5.27
N GLN A 7 8.84 12.99 5.80
CA GLN A 7 8.06 11.98 6.52
C GLN A 7 7.61 10.84 5.60
N VAL A 8 7.08 11.18 4.41
CA VAL A 8 6.65 10.18 3.41
C VAL A 8 7.83 9.30 2.99
N ARG A 9 8.99 9.91 2.71
CA ARG A 9 10.21 9.17 2.36
C ARG A 9 10.64 8.23 3.47
N ASN A 10 10.67 8.68 4.72
CA ASN A 10 11.09 7.83 5.83
C ASN A 10 10.11 6.69 6.10
N ILE A 11 8.80 6.93 5.96
CA ILE A 11 7.77 5.89 6.05
C ILE A 11 7.98 4.86 4.93
N PHE A 12 8.21 5.31 3.70
CA PHE A 12 8.46 4.42 2.57
C PHE A 12 9.72 3.58 2.76
N ILE A 13 10.83 4.19 3.20
CA ILE A 13 12.08 3.46 3.49
C ILE A 13 11.85 2.42 4.60
N GLY A 14 11.19 2.81 5.70
CA GLY A 14 10.85 1.88 6.79
C GLY A 14 10.00 0.71 6.30
N TYR A 15 9.01 0.99 5.45
CA TYR A 15 8.18 -0.03 4.82
C TYR A 15 9.00 -1.02 3.98
N VAL A 16 9.90 -0.51 3.12
CA VAL A 16 10.78 -1.35 2.27
C VAL A 16 11.69 -2.22 3.14
N ILE A 17 12.27 -1.67 4.22
CA ILE A 17 13.10 -2.44 5.14
C ILE A 17 12.29 -3.57 5.78
N LEU A 18 11.10 -3.28 6.30
CA LEU A 18 10.22 -4.29 6.90
C LEU A 18 9.83 -5.37 5.88
N PHE A 19 9.56 -4.99 4.64
CA PHE A 19 9.26 -5.90 3.55
C PHE A 19 10.41 -6.87 3.29
N VAL A 20 11.64 -6.36 3.15
CA VAL A 20 12.84 -7.18 2.91
C VAL A 20 13.11 -8.12 4.08
N ILE A 21 13.02 -7.63 5.32
CA ILE A 21 13.21 -8.45 6.52
C ILE A 21 12.18 -9.58 6.56
N SER A 22 10.91 -9.27 6.28
CA SER A 22 9.82 -10.26 6.28
C SER A 22 10.06 -11.34 5.21
N ALA A 23 10.45 -10.94 4.00
CA ALA A 23 10.81 -11.88 2.94
C ALA A 23 11.99 -12.78 3.32
N ALA A 24 13.04 -12.20 3.92
CA ALA A 24 14.20 -12.95 4.39
C ALA A 24 13.84 -13.98 5.48
N LEU A 25 12.98 -13.61 6.44
CA LEU A 25 12.49 -14.52 7.48
C LEU A 25 11.71 -15.69 6.90
N ILE A 26 10.84 -15.44 5.91
CA ILE A 26 10.08 -16.49 5.22
C ILE A 26 11.02 -17.47 4.53
N LEU A 27 12.05 -16.96 3.85
CA LEU A 27 13.04 -17.78 3.16
C LEU A 27 13.93 -18.57 4.11
N TYR A 28 14.37 -17.95 5.20
CA TYR A 28 15.26 -18.55 6.18
C TYR A 28 14.59 -19.65 7.01
N ASN A 29 13.28 -19.57 7.22
CA ASN A 29 12.56 -20.54 8.04
C ASN A 29 12.62 -21.95 7.45
N LYS A 30 13.39 -22.86 8.07
CA LYS A 30 13.57 -24.23 7.57
C LYS A 30 12.36 -25.14 7.79
N ASN A 31 11.40 -24.75 8.63
CA ASN A 31 10.24 -25.58 8.96
C ASN A 31 9.17 -25.57 7.87
N TRP A 32 9.25 -24.62 6.92
CA TRP A 32 8.26 -24.48 5.86
C TRP A 32 8.72 -25.13 4.56
N THR A 33 7.81 -25.85 3.92
CA THR A 33 8.02 -26.39 2.58
C THR A 33 8.12 -25.27 1.55
N PHE A 34 8.76 -25.54 0.42
CA PHE A 34 8.93 -24.58 -0.68
C PHE A 34 7.60 -23.94 -1.10
N LYS A 35 6.53 -24.75 -1.27
CA LYS A 35 5.20 -24.26 -1.65
C LYS A 35 4.63 -23.27 -0.62
N SER A 36 4.83 -23.54 0.68
CA SER A 36 4.36 -22.66 1.76
C SER A 36 5.12 -21.34 1.76
N LYS A 37 6.44 -21.37 1.56
CA LYS A 37 7.26 -20.15 1.44
C LYS A 37 6.85 -19.31 0.23
N LEU A 38 6.65 -19.96 -0.91
CA LEU A 38 6.24 -19.30 -2.15
C LEU A 38 4.89 -18.59 -1.97
N LEU A 39 3.89 -19.28 -1.41
CA LEU A 39 2.58 -18.69 -1.15
C LEU A 39 2.67 -17.48 -0.21
N ARG A 40 3.49 -17.57 0.85
CA ARG A 40 3.66 -16.47 1.80
C ARG A 40 4.38 -15.27 1.19
N LEU A 41 5.38 -15.48 0.33
CA LEU A 41 6.05 -14.40 -0.41
C LEU A 41 5.09 -13.72 -1.39
N ILE A 42 4.25 -14.51 -2.07
CA ILE A 42 3.20 -13.98 -2.94
C ILE A 42 2.26 -13.09 -2.11
N ILE A 43 1.75 -13.57 -0.98
CA ILE A 43 0.87 -12.79 -0.10
C ILE A 43 1.57 -11.52 0.39
N LEU A 44 2.82 -11.63 0.84
CA LEU A 44 3.62 -10.49 1.31
C LEU A 44 3.72 -9.40 0.23
N PHE A 45 3.87 -9.79 -1.04
CA PHE A 45 3.91 -8.87 -2.18
C PHE A 45 2.54 -8.27 -2.53
N PHE A 46 1.46 -9.05 -2.48
CA PHE A 46 0.13 -8.56 -2.84
C PHE A 46 -0.49 -7.65 -1.79
N LEU A 47 -0.15 -7.81 -0.51
CA LEU A 47 -0.67 -6.99 0.58
C LEU A 47 -0.48 -5.47 0.36
N PRO A 48 0.75 -4.96 0.08
CA PRO A 48 0.94 -3.53 -0.23
C PRO A 48 0.16 -3.08 -1.45
N VAL A 49 0.15 -3.90 -2.50
CA VAL A 49 -0.48 -3.56 -3.78
C VAL A 49 -1.98 -3.32 -3.57
N ILE A 50 -2.64 -4.18 -2.80
CA ILE A 50 -4.06 -4.02 -2.45
C ILE A 50 -4.27 -2.72 -1.65
N GLY A 51 -3.41 -2.43 -0.67
CA GLY A 51 -3.48 -1.18 0.10
C GLY A 51 -3.38 0.07 -0.79
N PHE A 52 -2.46 0.07 -1.76
CA PHE A 52 -2.34 1.16 -2.73
C PHE A 52 -3.56 1.29 -3.63
N ILE A 53 -4.14 0.16 -4.08
CA ILE A 53 -5.37 0.17 -4.89
C ILE A 53 -6.53 0.80 -4.12
N ILE A 54 -6.69 0.49 -2.83
CA ILE A 54 -7.74 1.07 -1.98
C ILE A 54 -7.59 2.59 -1.91
N ILE A 55 -6.39 3.08 -1.57
CA ILE A 55 -6.10 4.52 -1.46
C ILE A 55 -6.33 5.24 -2.80
N ALA A 56 -5.86 4.63 -3.91
CA ALA A 56 -6.06 5.20 -5.25
C ALA A 56 -7.55 5.27 -5.62
N THR A 57 -8.33 4.28 -5.23
CA THR A 57 -9.78 4.23 -5.50
C THR A 57 -10.52 5.29 -4.68
N GLU A 58 -10.20 5.44 -3.39
CA GLU A 58 -10.76 6.52 -2.56
C GLU A 58 -10.47 7.89 -3.15
N PHE A 59 -9.22 8.14 -3.55
CA PHE A 59 -8.85 9.40 -4.20
C PHE A 59 -9.60 9.65 -5.52
N LEU A 60 -9.84 8.61 -6.31
CA LEU A 60 -10.60 8.69 -7.55
C LEU A 60 -12.08 9.05 -7.27
N ILE A 61 -12.69 8.42 -6.25
CA ILE A 61 -14.07 8.68 -5.82
C ILE A 61 -14.23 10.12 -5.32
N ASP A 62 -13.29 10.60 -4.52
CA ASP A 62 -13.30 11.99 -4.01
C ASP A 62 -13.20 13.01 -5.15
N LYS A 63 -12.31 12.76 -6.12
CA LYS A 63 -12.18 13.59 -7.33
C LYS A 63 -13.46 13.61 -8.16
N ILE A 64 -14.10 12.46 -8.34
CA ILE A 64 -15.36 12.36 -9.10
C ILE A 64 -16.48 13.10 -8.36
N SER A 65 -16.59 12.91 -7.04
CA SER A 65 -17.59 13.59 -6.21
C SER A 65 -17.42 15.11 -6.23
N TYR A 66 -16.19 15.60 -6.11
CA TYR A 66 -15.87 17.02 -6.27
C TYR A 66 -16.26 17.53 -7.66
N HIS A 67 -15.94 16.78 -8.71
CA HIS A 67 -16.27 17.19 -10.08
C HIS A 67 -17.79 17.24 -10.33
N LEU A 68 -18.54 16.28 -9.78
CA LEU A 68 -20.01 16.25 -9.85
C LEU A 68 -20.64 17.43 -9.09
N LEU A 69 -20.13 17.76 -7.90
CA LEU A 69 -20.57 18.94 -7.14
C LEU A 69 -20.29 20.25 -7.87
N LYS A 70 -19.11 20.36 -8.51
CA LYS A 70 -18.75 21.52 -9.33
C LYS A 70 -19.65 21.66 -10.56
N MET A 71 -19.99 20.56 -11.23
CA MET A 71 -20.92 20.58 -12.37
C MET A 71 -22.36 20.91 -11.96
N LYS A 72 -22.77 20.58 -10.74
CA LYS A 72 -24.10 20.91 -10.20
C LYS A 72 -24.28 22.39 -9.81
N GLY A 73 -23.25 23.23 -9.96
CA GLY A 73 -23.36 24.68 -9.73
C GLY A 73 -23.58 25.07 -8.25
N ILE A 74 -23.33 24.17 -7.30
CA ILE A 74 -23.41 24.50 -5.87
C ILE A 74 -22.11 25.21 -5.49
N HIS A 75 -22.06 26.52 -5.74
CA HIS A 75 -21.14 27.42 -5.06
C HIS A 75 -21.63 27.62 -3.63
N ARG A 76 -20.88 27.10 -2.66
CA ARG A 76 -20.85 27.63 -1.30
C ARG A 76 -19.46 28.19 -1.05
#